data_AF-A0A4W2DRM3-F1
#
_entry.id   AF-A0A4W2DRM3-F1
#
_cell.length_a   1.000
_cell.length_b   1.000
_cell.length_c   1.000
_cell.angle_alpha   90.00
_cell.angle_beta   90.00
_cell.angle_gamma   90.00
#
_symmetry.space_group_name_H-M   'P 1'
#
loop_
_entity.id
_entity.type
_entity.pdbx_description
1 polymer ?
#
loop_
_entity_poly.entity_id
_entity_poly.type
_entity_poly.pdbx_seq_one_letter_code
_entity_poly.pdbx_strand_id
1 'polypeptide(L)' 'ESAACRHGSYRSLLASCYSSPEMCFVFSNRYKLQTWQQLWLWLAEARQTLADHSWEMLLSLDSGSGHGSPEPDACLG' A
#
# COMPACT_ATOMS: atom_id res chain seq x y z
N GLU A 1 38.16 3.36 -11.00
CA GLU A 1 37.55 4.17 -12.09
C GLU A 1 36.73 5.30 -11.46
N SER A 2 37.36 6.42 -11.13
CA SER A 2 36.74 7.51 -10.38
C SER A 2 35.83 8.32 -11.30
N ALA A 3 34.54 8.38 -10.95
CA ALA A 3 33.54 9.17 -11.66
C ALA A 3 33.98 10.63 -11.75
N ALA A 4 34.44 11.02 -12.94
CA ALA A 4 34.87 12.36 -13.26
C ALA A 4 33.78 13.37 -12.89
N CYS A 5 34.14 14.34 -12.06
CA CYS A 5 33.37 15.56 -11.91
C CYS A 5 33.24 16.19 -13.30
N ARG A 6 32.03 16.28 -13.85
CA ARG A 6 31.76 17.17 -14.98
C ARG A 6 32.10 18.58 -14.50
N HIS A 7 33.27 19.07 -14.89
CA HIS A 7 33.77 20.41 -14.56
C HIS A 7 32.74 21.44 -15.05
N GLY A 8 31.86 21.91 -14.16
CA GLY A 8 30.77 22.82 -14.50
C GLY A 8 29.48 22.70 -13.68
N SER A 9 29.25 21.58 -12.98
CA SER A 9 28.07 21.43 -12.11
C SER A 9 28.44 21.43 -10.63
N TYR A 10 27.76 22.27 -9.84
CA TYR A 10 27.88 22.23 -8.39
C TYR A 10 27.44 20.87 -7.85
N ARG A 11 28.28 20.26 -7.02
CA ARG A 11 28.01 18.97 -6.39
C ARG A 11 28.27 19.12 -4.90
N SER A 12 27.35 18.63 -4.07
CA SER A 12 27.49 18.67 -2.62
C SER A 12 28.77 17.94 -2.19
N LEU A 13 29.61 18.61 -1.40
CA LEU A 13 30.83 18.02 -0.85
C LEU A 13 30.51 16.80 0.02
N LEU A 14 29.39 16.86 0.77
CA LEU A 14 28.93 15.74 1.58
C LEU A 14 28.72 14.50 0.72
N ALA A 15 28.02 14.63 -0.41
CA ALA A 15 27.72 13.51 -1.29
C ALA A 15 28.93 13.04 -2.13
N SER A 16 29.98 13.86 -2.25
CA SER A 16 31.14 13.56 -3.10
C SER A 16 32.34 13.00 -2.34
N CYS A 17 32.57 13.45 -1.10
CA CYS A 17 33.81 13.18 -0.38
C CYS A 17 33.59 12.64 1.04
N TYR A 18 32.45 12.89 1.67
CA TYR A 18 32.25 12.60 3.10
C TYR A 18 31.23 11.50 3.38
N SER A 19 30.31 11.26 2.46
CA SER A 19 29.23 10.29 2.63
C SER A 19 29.54 8.98 1.92
N SER A 20 29.14 7.87 2.53
CA SER A 20 29.25 6.57 1.89
C SER A 20 28.33 6.49 0.67
N PRO A 21 28.65 5.63 -0.32
CA PRO A 21 27.81 5.44 -1.50
C PRO A 21 26.37 4.99 -1.14
N GLU A 22 26.23 4.16 -0.11
CA GLU A 22 24.95 3.63 0.37
C GLU A 22 24.09 4.75 0.96
N MET A 23 24.68 5.61 1.78
CA MET A 23 24.01 6.77 2.35
C MET A 23 23.57 7.75 1.24
N CYS A 24 24.42 7.99 0.25
CA CYS A 24 24.07 8.80 -0.92
C CYS A 24 22.90 8.19 -1.72
N PHE A 25 22.80 6.86 -1.77
CA PHE A 25 21.70 6.18 -2.45
C PHE A 25 20.38 6.30 -1.68
N VAL A 26 20.39 6.18 -0.35
CA VAL A 26 19.19 6.36 0.49
C VAL A 26 18.57 7.75 0.28
N PHE A 27 19.39 8.78 0.13
CA PHE A 27 18.91 10.15 -0.15
C PHE A 27 18.75 10.46 -1.64
N SER A 28 18.89 9.47 -2.52
CA SER A 28 18.71 9.68 -3.96
C SER A 28 17.24 9.84 -4.33
N ASN A 29 16.97 10.60 -5.40
CA ASN A 29 15.62 10.75 -5.94
C ASN A 29 15.01 9.41 -6.38
N ARG A 30 15.84 8.46 -6.84
CA ARG A 30 15.37 7.12 -7.24
C ARG A 30 14.78 6.38 -6.05
N TYR A 31 15.52 6.32 -4.94
CA TYR A 31 15.06 5.66 -3.73
C TYR A 31 13.80 6.33 -3.18
N LYS A 32 13.76 7.67 -3.14
CA LYS A 32 12.56 8.42 -2.71
C LYS A 32 11.30 8.02 -3.47
N LEU A 33 11.36 7.99 -4.81
CA LEU A 33 10.20 7.62 -5.64
C LEU A 33 9.79 6.16 -5.44
N GLN A 34 10.76 5.25 -5.33
CA GLN A 34 10.48 3.84 -5.06
C GLN A 34 9.79 3.66 -3.69
N THR A 35 10.31 4.32 -2.64
CA THR A 35 9.72 4.27 -1.31
C THR A 35 8.28 4.81 -1.32
N TRP A 36 8.02 5.90 -2.05
CA TRP A 36 6.66 6.42 -2.20
C TRP A 36 5.72 5.44 -2.90
N GLN A 37 6.16 4.80 -3.99
CA GLN A 37 5.36 3.76 -4.65
C GLN A 37 5.02 2.61 -3.71
N GLN A 38 5.96 2.19 -2.85
CA GLN A 38 5.69 1.14 -1.87
C GLN A 38 4.71 1.57 -0.79
N LEU A 39 4.78 2.81 -0.32
CA LEU A 39 3.79 3.33 0.62
C LEU A 39 2.37 3.34 0.02
N TRP A 40 2.24 3.67 -1.27
CA TRP A 40 0.96 3.59 -1.97
C TRP A 40 0.45 2.16 -2.12
N LEU A 41 1.34 1.21 -2.40
CA LEU A 41 0.98 -0.21 -2.44
C LEU A 41 0.50 -0.71 -1.08
N TRP A 42 1.24 -0.43 0.00
CA TRP A 42 0.84 -0.81 1.36
C TRP A 42 -0.49 -0.17 1.76
N LEU A 43 -0.73 1.08 1.36
CA LEU A 43 -2.00 1.74 1.60
C LEU A 43 -3.14 1.05 0.86
N ALA A 44 -2.92 0.63 -0.39
CA ALA A 44 -3.91 -0.09 -1.19
C ALA A 44 -4.19 -1.48 -0.60
N GLU A 45 -3.15 -2.22 -0.23
CA GLU A 45 -3.26 -3.53 0.44
C GLU A 45 -4.04 -3.43 1.75
N ALA A 46 -3.71 -2.46 2.62
CA ALA A 46 -4.41 -2.25 3.88
C ALA A 46 -5.89 -1.86 3.69
N ARG A 47 -6.20 -1.09 2.64
CA ARG A 47 -7.59 -0.76 2.30
C ARG A 47 -8.35 -1.97 1.77
N GLN A 48 -7.70 -2.81 0.97
CA GLN A 48 -8.29 -4.03 0.46
C GLN A 48 -8.57 -5.02 1.59
N THR A 49 -7.61 -5.28 2.49
CA THR A 49 -7.82 -6.20 3.62
C THR A 49 -8.94 -5.73 4.56
N LEU A 50 -9.03 -4.42 4.82
CA LEU A 50 -10.12 -3.86 5.62
C LEU A 50 -11.49 -4.03 4.92
N ALA A 51 -11.55 -3.79 3.61
CA ALA A 51 -12.75 -4.06 2.84
C ALA A 51 -13.10 -5.56 2.87
N ASP A 52 -12.08 -6.42 2.82
CA ASP A 52 -12.24 -7.87 2.85
C ASP A 52 -12.87 -8.37 4.14
N HIS A 53 -12.33 -7.93 5.27
CA HIS A 53 -12.92 -8.21 6.57
C HIS A 53 -14.32 -7.61 6.75
N SER A 54 -14.63 -6.49 6.09
CA SER A 54 -15.96 -5.88 6.15
C SER A 54 -17.01 -6.70 5.40
N TRP A 55 -16.71 -7.25 4.22
CA TRP A 55 -17.69 -8.04 3.47
C TRP A 55 -17.86 -9.45 4.03
N GLU A 56 -16.81 -10.07 4.60
CA GLU A 56 -16.94 -11.34 5.33
C GLU A 56 -17.88 -11.21 6.54
N MET A 57 -17.81 -10.08 7.24
CA MET A 57 -18.69 -9.80 8.38
C MET A 57 -20.16 -9.65 7.94
N LEU A 58 -20.42 -9.03 6.79
CA LEU A 58 -21.77 -8.94 6.20
C LEU A 58 -22.32 -10.31 5.76
N LEU A 59 -21.51 -11.13 5.09
CA LEU A 59 -21.91 -12.50 4.71
C LEU A 59 -22.21 -13.37 5.94
N SER A 60 -21.47 -13.17 7.03
CA SER A 60 -21.69 -13.86 8.31
C SER A 60 -23.01 -13.43 8.97
N LEU A 61 -23.40 -12.15 8.83
CA LEU A 61 -24.67 -11.62 9.33
C LEU A 61 -25.87 -12.10 8.49
N ASP A 62 -25.72 -12.15 7.16
CA ASP A 62 -26.77 -12.63 6.24
C ASP A 62 -27.02 -14.15 6.42
N SER A 63 -25.96 -14.93 6.65
CA SER A 63 -26.06 -16.37 6.95
C SER A 63 -26.73 -16.68 8.31
N GLY A 64 -26.74 -15.71 9.24
CA GLY A 64 -27.42 -15.81 10.53
C GLY A 64 -28.92 -15.51 10.48
N SER A 65 -29.42 -14.92 9.39
CA SER A 65 -30.84 -14.65 9.16
C SER A 65 -31.55 -15.84 8.52
N GLY A 66 -31.27 -17.05 9.00
CA GLY A 66 -32.08 -18.24 8.77
C GLY A 66 -33.21 -18.31 9.80
N HIS A 67 -34.15 -17.36 9.81
CA HIS A 67 -35.39 -17.52 10.59
C HIS A 67 -36.61 -16.90 9.89
N GLY A 68 -37.37 -17.81 9.27
CA GLY A 68 -38.83 -17.72 9.19
C GLY A 68 -39.38 -16.76 8.15
N SER A 69 -39.31 -17.14 6.86
CA SER A 69 -40.36 -16.72 5.94
C SER A 69 -41.62 -17.53 6.31
N PRO A 70 -42.72 -16.91 6.78
CA PRO A 70 -43.95 -17.65 7.00
C PRO A 70 -44.50 -18.12 5.65
N GLU A 71 -44.76 -19.42 5.55
CA GLU A 71 -45.55 -20.06 4.50
C GLU A 71 -46.74 -19.19 4.09
N PRO A 72 -46.82 -18.73 2.83
CA PRO A 72 -48.10 -18.44 2.22
C PRO A 72 -48.65 -19.78 1.73
N ASP A 73 -49.72 -20.27 2.38
CA ASP A 73 -50.76 -21.15 1.79
C ASP A 73 -51.23 -22.27 2.75
N ALA A 74 -51.99 -21.91 3.79
CA ALA A 74 -52.86 -22.88 4.47
C ALA A 74 -54.15 -22.27 5.07
N CYS A 75 -54.63 -21.17 4.51
CA CYS A 75 -55.92 -20.56 4.90
C CYS A 75 -56.79 -20.28 3.67
N LEU A 76 -57.24 -21.32 2.97
CA LEU A 76 -58.45 -21.23 2.15
C LEU A 76 -59.23 -22.55 2.21
N GLY A 77 -60.37 -22.49 2.90
CA GLY A 77 -61.64 -23.13 2.50
C GLY A 77 -61.77 -24.63 2.67
#